data_AF-A0A3B9H5Q2-F1
#
_entry.id   AF-A0A3B9H5Q2-F1
#
_cell.length_a   1.000
_cell.length_b   1.000
_cell.length_c   1.000
_cell.angle_alpha   90.00
_cell.angle_beta   90.00
_cell.angle_gamma   90.00
#
_symmetry.space_group_name_H-M   'P 1'
#
loop_
_entity.id
_entity.type
_entity.pdbx_description
1 polymer ?
#
loop_
_entity_poly.entity_id
_entity_poly.type
_entity_poly.pdbx_seq_one_letter_code
_entity_poly.pdbx_strand_id
1 'polypeptide(L)' 'DNIAGVCNSGRNIFGMMPHPERAADVELGNTDGKLLFDSILGLVNA' A
#
# COMPACT_ATOMS: atom_id res chain seq x y z
N ASP A 1 -13.40 -9.78 13.61
CA ASP A 1 -13.03 -8.55 12.89
C ASP A 1 -12.41 -8.86 11.54
N ASN A 2 -12.60 -7.95 10.59
CA ASN A 2 -12.12 -8.04 9.20
C ASN A 2 -10.81 -7.26 9.03
N ILE A 3 -9.77 -7.63 9.79
CA ILE A 3 -8.49 -6.92 9.79
C ILE A 3 -7.69 -7.32 8.55
N ALA A 4 -7.62 -6.43 7.56
CA ALA A 4 -6.86 -6.63 6.32
C ALA A 4 -5.40 -6.15 6.41
N GLY A 5 -5.02 -5.42 7.46
CA GLY A 5 -3.65 -4.95 7.67
C GLY A 5 -3.37 -4.49 9.09
N VAL A 6 -2.09 -4.50 9.46
CA VAL A 6 -1.56 -4.17 10.78
C VAL A 6 -0.25 -3.40 10.66
N CYS A 7 0.02 -2.51 11.60
CA CYS A 7 1.30 -1.80 11.69
C CYS A 7 1.97 -2.03 13.05
N ASN A 8 3.30 -1.91 13.09
CA ASN A 8 4.01 -1.86 14.36
C ASN A 8 3.79 -0.52 15.07
N SER A 9 4.16 -0.43 16.35
CA SER A 9 4.00 0.79 17.16
C SER A 9 4.72 2.01 16.56
N GLY A 10 5.88 1.79 15.93
CA GLY A 10 6.66 2.82 15.26
C GLY A 10 6.11 3.25 13.88
N ARG A 11 5.05 2.61 13.38
CA ARG A 11 4.42 2.82 12.07
C ARG A 11 5.39 2.82 10.88
N ASN A 12 6.50 2.11 10.99
CA ASN A 12 7.49 1.95 9.92
C ASN A 12 7.49 0.54 9.31
N ILE A 13 6.74 -0.39 9.91
CA ILE A 13 6.46 -1.72 9.36
C ILE A 13 4.95 -1.86 9.25
N PHE A 14 4.49 -2.11 8.03
CA PHE A 14 3.08 -2.34 7.71
C PHE A 14 2.95 -3.68 6.96
N GLY A 15 2.09 -4.56 7.46
CA GLY A 15 1.75 -5.83 6.82
C GLY A 15 0.27 -5.85 6.46
N MET A 16 -0.08 -6.35 5.29
CA MET A 16 -1.46 -6.45 4.83
C MET A 16 -1.70 -7.72 4.01
N MET A 17 -2.95 -8.20 3.99
CA MET A 17 -3.36 -9.37 3.21
C MET A 17 -3.65 -9.03 1.74
N PRO A 18 -4.34 -7.91 1.41
CA PRO A 18 -4.48 -7.48 0.01
C PRO A 18 -3.13 -7.28 -0.65
N HIS A 19 -3.09 -7.45 -1.98
CA HIS A 19 -1.88 -7.29 -2.79
C HIS A 19 -1.95 -5.96 -3.57
N PRO A 20 -1.63 -4.82 -2.94
CA PRO A 20 -1.74 -3.50 -3.57
C PRO A 20 -0.85 -3.37 -4.81
N GLU A 21 0.26 -4.10 -4.88
CA GLU A 21 1.15 -4.15 -6.03
C GLU A 21 0.48 -4.75 -7.28
N ARG A 22 -0.46 -5.68 -7.09
CA ARG A 22 -1.25 -6.26 -8.21
C ARG A 22 -2.39 -5.35 -8.66
N ALA A 23 -2.74 -4.35 -7.85
CA ALA A 23 -3.77 -3.37 -8.10
C ALA A 23 -3.18 -1.98 -8.36
N ALA A 24 -1.95 -1.89 -8.86
CA ALA A 24 -1.27 -0.62 -9.12
C ALA A 24 -1.04 -0.34 -10.62
N ASP A 25 -1.51 -1.22 -11.51
CA ASP A 25 -1.20 -1.19 -12.93
C ASP A 25 -2.48 -1.32 -13.77
N VAL A 26 -2.62 -0.43 -14.77
CA VAL A 26 -3.74 -0.44 -15.72
C VAL A 26 -3.80 -1.76 -16.48
N GLU A 27 -2.64 -2.35 -16.82
CA GLU A 27 -2.56 -3.62 -17.55
C GLU A 27 -3.06 -4.81 -16.69
N LEU A 28 -3.05 -4.67 -15.37
CA LEU A 28 -3.63 -5.65 -14.43
C LEU A 28 -5.12 -5.39 -14.13
N GLY A 29 -5.71 -4.36 -14.74
CA GLY A 29 -7.13 -4.05 -14.65
C GLY A 29 -7.56 -3.34 -13.35
N ASN A 30 -6.62 -2.91 -12.51
CA ASN A 30 -6.91 -2.16 -11.29
C ASN A 30 -5.71 -1.28 -10.90
N THR A 31 -5.99 -0.04 -10.48
CA THR A 31 -4.99 0.95 -10.08
C THR A 31 -5.16 1.49 -8.65
N ASP A 32 -6.13 1.00 -7.88
CA ASP A 32 -6.42 1.50 -6.52
C ASP A 32 -5.22 1.36 -5.56
N GLY A 33 -4.43 0.29 -5.71
CA GLY A 33 -3.24 0.01 -4.92
C GLY A 33 -2.07 0.97 -5.20
N LYS A 34 -2.09 1.72 -6.32
CA LYS A 34 -1.07 2.71 -6.67
C LYS A 34 -0.95 3.81 -5.62
N LEU A 35 -2.07 4.22 -5.01
CA LEU A 35 -2.12 5.27 -3.99
C LEU A 35 -1.22 4.98 -2.78
N LEU A 36 -1.06 3.71 -2.41
CA LEU A 36 -0.18 3.30 -1.32
C LEU A 36 1.29 3.66 -1.63
N PHE A 37 1.74 3.34 -2.83
CA PHE A 37 3.12 3.59 -3.25
C PHE A 37 3.38 5.08 -3.52
N ASP A 38 2.43 5.78 -4.14
CA ASP A 38 2.51 7.24 -4.31
C ASP A 38 2.63 7.95 -2.95
N SER A 39 1.89 7.48 -1.93
CA SER A 39 1.97 8.03 -0.57
C SER A 39 3.34 7.81 0.05
N ILE A 40 3.95 6.62 -0.12
CA ILE A 40 5.30 6.34 0.36
C ILE A 40 6.33 7.24 -0.34
N LEU A 41 6.22 7.39 -1.67
CA LEU A 41 7.13 8.24 -2.43
C LEU A 41 7.04 9.69 -1.97
N GLY A 42 5.83 10.21 -1.69
CA GLY A 42 5.63 11.55 -1.16
C GLY A 42 6.24 11.81 0.23
N LEU A 43 6.52 10.75 1.01
CA LEU A 43 7.23 10.87 2.29
C LEU A 43 8.75 11.00 2.11
N VAL A 44 9.28 10.51 0.99
CA VAL A 44 10.69 10.65 0.66
C VAL A 44 10.85 12.02 0.01
N ASN A 45 11.18 13.04 0.82
CA ASN A 45 11.47 14.40 0.36
C ASN A 45 12.42 14.37 -0.85
N ALA A 46 11.92 14.83 -2.00
CA ALA A 46 12.73 15.36 -3.09
C ALA A 46 13.15 16.80 -2.77
#